data_AF-A0A1L7LL12-F1
#
_entry.id   AF-A0A1L7LL12-F1
#
_cell.length_a   1.000
_cell.length_b   1.000
_cell.length_c   1.000
_cell.angle_alpha   90.00
_cell.angle_beta   90.00
_cell.angle_gamma   90.00
#
_symmetry.space_group_name_H-M   'P 1'
#
loop_
_entity.id
_entity.type
_entity.pdbx_description
1 polymer ?
#
loop_
_entity_poly.entity_id
_entity_poly.type
_entity_poly.pdbx_seq_one_letter_code
_entity_poly.pdbx_strand_id
1 'polypeptide(L)'
;MTYLVLTKPSTISVPDVSGDKLSTAKMIIRKSGLKVGDVQKIEDDNVGAGKVVRTNPSAGSKKREGSSVDIFVASAKGFKMEDYTGQDYKDAIDNLTNNYGVSRDSIVLKEVSSDDYSGGTVIGQSPKPGKTYHPSSDKKITLKVVKVTMPNLKNSTYEEAVSTLTAMGISSSRIKAYDASDYSSEISSPSSSSLVVGQSPYYGNTVSLSSNDDIILYVSTSGGSHSGSSSSESSSSEGTTSSEASTDSSSSATTTSH
;
A
#
# COMPACT_ATOMS: atom_id res chain seq x y z
N MET A 1 23.51 -32.00 -62.58
CA MET A 1 22.41 -32.25 -61.62
C MET A 1 22.55 -31.31 -60.44
N THR A 2 21.78 -30.24 -60.41
CA THR A 2 21.62 -29.36 -59.23
C THR A 2 20.58 -29.99 -58.30
N TYR A 3 20.99 -30.38 -57.10
CA TYR A 3 20.06 -30.84 -56.05
C TYR A 3 19.43 -29.61 -55.39
N LEU A 4 18.12 -29.42 -55.58
CA LEU A 4 17.33 -28.49 -54.79
C LEU A 4 17.08 -29.16 -53.43
N VAL A 5 17.84 -28.78 -52.40
CA VAL A 5 17.55 -29.22 -51.02
C VAL A 5 16.27 -28.51 -50.58
N LEU A 6 15.14 -29.22 -50.66
CA LEU A 6 13.89 -28.81 -50.06
C LEU A 6 14.05 -28.91 -48.53
N THR A 7 14.54 -27.84 -47.90
CA THR A 7 14.53 -27.74 -46.44
C THR A 7 13.07 -27.80 -45.98
N LYS A 8 12.67 -28.93 -45.37
CA LYS A 8 11.35 -29.06 -44.77
C LYS A 8 11.18 -27.91 -43.78
N PRO A 9 10.04 -27.20 -43.78
CA PRO A 9 9.84 -26.07 -42.86
C PRO A 9 10.03 -26.55 -41.42
N SER A 10 10.91 -25.87 -40.68
CA SER A 10 11.08 -26.08 -39.24
C SER A 10 9.73 -25.87 -38.54
N THR A 11 9.19 -26.93 -37.94
CA THR A 11 7.95 -26.88 -37.16
C THR A 11 8.27 -27.03 -35.69
N ILE A 12 7.71 -26.15 -34.89
CA ILE A 12 7.86 -26.03 -33.45
C ILE A 12 6.52 -26.38 -32.80
N SER A 13 6.57 -27.14 -31.72
CA SER A 13 5.38 -27.42 -30.91
C SER A 13 5.05 -26.21 -30.04
N VAL A 14 3.78 -25.81 -29.98
CA VAL A 14 3.32 -24.77 -29.07
C VAL A 14 3.52 -25.27 -27.64
N PRO A 15 4.32 -24.57 -26.80
CA PRO A 15 4.53 -24.97 -25.41
C PRO A 15 3.23 -24.84 -24.61
N ASP A 16 3.03 -25.71 -23.63
CA ASP A 16 1.98 -25.52 -22.64
C ASP A 16 2.41 -24.44 -21.65
N VAL A 17 1.61 -23.39 -21.56
CA VAL A 17 1.80 -22.24 -20.67
C VAL A 17 0.54 -21.99 -19.84
N SER A 18 -0.37 -22.97 -19.79
CA SER A 18 -1.61 -22.88 -19.04
C SER A 18 -1.31 -22.80 -17.55
N GLY A 19 -1.95 -21.87 -16.84
CA GLY A 19 -1.69 -21.60 -15.42
C GLY A 19 -0.50 -20.68 -15.13
N ASP A 20 0.34 -20.37 -16.12
CA ASP A 20 1.44 -19.41 -15.99
C ASP A 20 0.96 -17.96 -16.00
N LYS A 21 1.75 -17.06 -15.41
CA LYS A 21 1.55 -15.61 -15.55
C LYS A 21 1.81 -15.21 -17.00
N LEU A 22 1.09 -14.19 -17.48
CA LEU A 22 1.25 -13.68 -18.86
C LEU A 22 2.71 -13.34 -19.22
N SER A 23 3.48 -12.77 -18.30
CA SER A 23 4.90 -12.45 -18.52
C SER A 23 5.75 -13.70 -18.77
N THR A 24 5.56 -14.74 -17.95
CA THR A 24 6.22 -16.04 -18.08
C THR A 24 5.82 -16.74 -19.36
N ALA A 25 4.51 -16.81 -19.67
CA ALA A 25 4.00 -17.43 -20.89
C ALA A 25 4.59 -16.78 -22.16
N LYS A 26 4.65 -15.44 -22.20
CA LYS A 26 5.29 -14.68 -23.29
C LYS A 26 6.77 -15.01 -23.44
N MET A 27 7.49 -15.23 -22.33
CA MET A 27 8.90 -15.61 -22.36
C MET A 27 9.08 -17.02 -22.94
N ILE A 28 8.29 -17.98 -22.46
CA ILE A 28 8.34 -19.39 -22.90
C ILE A 28 8.07 -19.48 -24.41
N ILE A 29 6.99 -18.85 -24.89
CA ILE A 29 6.61 -18.86 -26.32
C ILE A 29 7.74 -18.30 -27.21
N ARG A 30 8.35 -17.18 -26.80
CA ARG A 30 9.48 -16.59 -27.55
C ARG A 30 10.71 -17.47 -27.53
N LYS A 31 11.03 -18.08 -26.38
CA LYS A 31 12.17 -18.99 -26.23
C LYS A 31 12.03 -20.25 -27.08
N SER A 32 10.79 -20.69 -27.31
CA SER A 32 10.49 -21.79 -28.22
C SER A 32 10.65 -21.43 -29.69
N GLY A 33 10.94 -20.18 -30.08
CA GLY A 33 11.03 -19.76 -31.49
C GLY A 33 9.69 -19.40 -32.14
N LEU A 34 8.64 -19.22 -31.33
CA LEU A 34 7.33 -18.73 -31.76
C LEU A 34 7.17 -17.25 -31.42
N LYS A 35 6.22 -16.58 -32.07
CA LYS A 35 5.86 -15.18 -31.75
C LYS A 35 4.62 -15.15 -30.87
N VAL A 36 4.55 -14.17 -29.99
CA VAL A 36 3.32 -13.88 -29.23
C VAL A 36 2.39 -13.12 -30.18
N GLY A 37 1.20 -13.65 -30.39
CA GLY A 37 0.11 -13.02 -31.13
C GLY A 37 -0.72 -12.11 -30.23
N ASP A 38 -2.03 -12.16 -30.40
CA ASP A 38 -2.96 -11.36 -29.62
C ASP A 38 -3.12 -11.91 -28.21
N VAL A 39 -3.21 -11.00 -27.23
CA VAL A 39 -3.53 -11.37 -25.85
C VAL A 39 -4.96 -10.99 -25.58
N GLN A 40 -5.82 -11.99 -25.44
CA GLN A 40 -7.22 -11.81 -25.09
C GLN A 40 -7.43 -12.14 -23.62
N LYS A 41 -8.31 -11.40 -22.96
CA LYS A 41 -8.72 -11.71 -21.59
C LYS A 41 -10.11 -12.30 -21.63
N ILE A 42 -10.29 -13.45 -20.97
CA ILE A 42 -11.57 -14.15 -20.87
C ILE A 42 -11.95 -14.31 -19.41
N GLU A 43 -13.25 -14.29 -19.14
CA GLU A 43 -13.76 -14.57 -17.79
C GLU A 43 -13.65 -16.06 -17.54
N ASP A 44 -12.90 -16.44 -16.50
CA ASP A 44 -12.75 -17.83 -16.08
C ASP A 44 -12.57 -17.86 -14.55
N ASP A 45 -13.48 -18.55 -13.86
CA ASP A 45 -13.47 -18.64 -12.39
C ASP A 45 -12.52 -19.74 -11.87
N ASN A 46 -12.11 -20.68 -12.74
CA ASN A 46 -11.26 -21.81 -12.35
C ASN A 46 -9.78 -21.45 -12.38
N VAL A 47 -9.42 -20.45 -13.19
CA VAL A 47 -8.04 -20.00 -13.37
C VAL A 47 -7.88 -18.64 -12.70
N GLY A 48 -6.95 -18.55 -11.73
CA GLY A 48 -6.70 -17.29 -11.02
C GLY A 48 -6.40 -16.12 -11.97
N ALA A 49 -6.99 -14.95 -11.70
CA ALA A 49 -6.86 -13.77 -12.56
C ALA A 49 -5.39 -13.45 -12.91
N GLY A 50 -5.15 -13.12 -14.18
CA GLY A 50 -3.82 -12.83 -14.71
C GLY A 50 -3.00 -14.07 -15.12
N LYS A 51 -3.54 -15.28 -14.95
CA LYS A 51 -2.95 -16.52 -15.46
C LYS A 51 -3.51 -16.92 -16.82
N VAL A 52 -2.72 -17.61 -17.63
CA VAL A 52 -3.16 -18.12 -18.93
C VAL A 52 -4.16 -19.26 -18.74
N VAL A 53 -5.32 -19.15 -19.36
CA VAL A 53 -6.33 -20.22 -19.44
C VAL A 53 -5.98 -21.18 -20.57
N ARG A 54 -5.67 -20.63 -21.74
CA ARG A 54 -5.36 -21.40 -22.95
C ARG A 54 -4.60 -20.57 -23.97
N THR A 55 -4.04 -21.25 -24.96
CA THR A 55 -3.45 -20.64 -26.17
C THR A 55 -4.25 -21.01 -27.42
N ASN A 56 -4.15 -20.17 -28.45
CA ASN A 56 -4.60 -20.52 -29.80
C ASN A 56 -3.46 -20.23 -30.78
N PRO A 57 -2.90 -21.24 -31.46
CA PRO A 57 -3.23 -22.66 -31.43
C PRO A 57 -2.99 -23.31 -30.05
N SER A 58 -3.73 -24.38 -29.74
CA SER A 58 -3.63 -25.06 -28.43
C SER A 58 -2.24 -25.65 -28.19
N ALA A 59 -1.85 -25.79 -26.93
CA ALA A 59 -0.62 -26.47 -26.52
C ALA A 59 -0.46 -27.84 -27.24
N GLY A 60 0.76 -28.17 -27.63
CA GLY A 60 1.08 -29.37 -28.42
C GLY A 60 0.82 -29.26 -29.93
N SER A 61 0.17 -28.19 -30.39
CA SER A 61 -0.03 -27.94 -31.83
C SER A 61 1.31 -27.66 -32.52
N LYS A 62 1.51 -28.18 -33.74
CA LYS A 62 2.70 -27.89 -34.54
C LYS A 62 2.48 -26.64 -35.38
N LYS A 63 3.38 -25.66 -35.24
CA LYS A 63 3.38 -24.41 -36.02
C LYS A 63 4.74 -24.18 -36.65
N ARG A 64 4.78 -23.44 -37.76
CA ARG A 64 6.05 -23.06 -38.35
C ARG A 64 6.79 -22.13 -37.39
N GLU A 65 8.10 -22.25 -37.34
CA GLU A 65 8.93 -21.29 -36.62
C GLU A 65 8.57 -19.84 -37.01
N GLY A 66 8.52 -18.95 -36.00
CA GLY A 66 8.09 -17.57 -36.16
C GLY A 66 6.58 -17.33 -36.31
N SER A 67 5.74 -18.37 -36.25
CA SER A 67 4.27 -18.22 -36.24
C SER A 67 3.79 -17.57 -34.93
N SER A 68 2.70 -16.81 -35.01
CA SER A 68 2.05 -16.22 -33.83
C SER A 68 1.21 -17.24 -33.06
N VAL A 69 1.20 -17.12 -31.74
CA VAL A 69 0.34 -17.83 -30.79
C VAL A 69 -0.40 -16.81 -29.95
N ASP A 70 -1.72 -16.83 -30.03
CA ASP A 70 -2.60 -15.99 -29.22
C ASP A 70 -2.72 -16.59 -27.83
N ILE A 71 -2.81 -15.72 -26.82
CA ILE A 71 -2.85 -16.09 -25.40
C ILE A 71 -4.17 -15.63 -24.81
N PHE A 72 -4.91 -16.53 -24.18
CA PHE A 72 -6.14 -16.24 -23.46
C PHE A 72 -5.84 -16.25 -21.97
N VAL A 73 -5.99 -15.10 -21.32
CA VAL A 73 -5.69 -14.89 -19.90
C VAL A 73 -6.99 -14.80 -19.11
N ALA A 74 -7.04 -15.45 -17.95
CA ALA A 74 -8.17 -15.35 -17.03
C ALA A 74 -8.27 -13.92 -16.52
N SER A 75 -9.46 -13.37 -16.57
CA SER A 75 -9.83 -12.12 -15.92
C SER A 75 -10.79 -12.42 -14.80
N ALA A 76 -10.68 -11.63 -13.72
CA ALA A 76 -11.75 -11.51 -12.76
C ALA A 76 -13.04 -11.04 -13.46
N LYS A 77 -14.18 -11.55 -12.99
CA LYS A 77 -15.52 -11.14 -13.42
C LYS A 77 -15.71 -9.64 -13.23
N GLY A 78 -16.55 -9.05 -14.07
CA GLY A 78 -17.03 -7.69 -13.85
C GLY A 78 -17.68 -7.52 -12.49
N PHE A 79 -17.41 -6.40 -11.84
CA PHE A 79 -18.08 -6.02 -10.60
C PHE A 79 -18.67 -4.62 -10.71
N LYS A 80 -19.67 -4.32 -9.88
CA LYS A 80 -20.20 -2.97 -9.77
C LYS A 80 -19.29 -2.15 -8.88
N MET A 81 -18.87 -1.00 -9.37
CA MET A 81 -18.01 -0.09 -8.61
C MET A 81 -18.75 0.41 -7.37
N GLU A 82 -18.17 0.20 -6.19
CA GLU A 82 -18.67 0.79 -4.94
C GLU A 82 -18.42 2.30 -4.90
N ASP A 83 -19.01 2.98 -3.92
CA ASP A 83 -18.73 4.40 -3.67
C ASP A 83 -17.62 4.54 -2.63
N TYR A 84 -16.44 4.91 -3.11
CA TYR A 84 -15.26 5.21 -2.30
C TYR A 84 -15.16 6.71 -1.98
N THR A 85 -16.10 7.54 -2.42
CA THR A 85 -16.07 8.98 -2.12
C THR A 85 -16.20 9.20 -0.62
N GLY A 86 -15.33 10.03 -0.05
CA GLY A 86 -15.24 10.28 1.39
C GLY A 86 -14.46 9.23 2.19
N GLN A 87 -14.05 8.13 1.56
CA GLN A 87 -13.22 7.11 2.20
C GLN A 87 -11.73 7.40 2.04
N ASP A 88 -10.90 6.74 2.84
CA ASP A 88 -9.47 6.73 2.63
C ASP A 88 -9.13 5.95 1.36
N TYR A 89 -8.21 6.49 0.56
CA TYR A 89 -7.82 5.86 -0.70
C TYR A 89 -7.11 4.50 -0.52
N LYS A 90 -6.47 4.25 0.63
CA LYS A 90 -5.87 2.96 0.95
C LYS A 90 -6.94 1.90 1.09
N ASP A 91 -7.96 2.17 1.89
CA ASP A 91 -9.09 1.25 2.10
C ASP A 91 -9.80 0.97 0.77
N ALA A 92 -9.97 2.00 -0.06
CA ALA A 92 -10.52 1.85 -1.40
C ALA A 92 -9.66 0.94 -2.29
N ILE A 93 -8.33 1.13 -2.29
CA ILE A 93 -7.40 0.30 -3.04
C ILE A 93 -7.44 -1.15 -2.53
N ASP A 94 -7.38 -1.34 -1.22
CA ASP A 94 -7.34 -2.67 -0.61
C ASP A 94 -8.63 -3.43 -0.87
N ASN A 95 -9.78 -2.75 -0.81
CA ASN A 95 -11.06 -3.33 -1.22
C ASN A 95 -11.04 -3.73 -2.71
N LEU A 96 -10.55 -2.86 -3.60
CA LEU A 96 -10.43 -3.16 -5.03
C LEU A 96 -9.47 -4.33 -5.31
N THR A 97 -8.35 -4.44 -4.62
CA THR A 97 -7.36 -5.49 -4.83
C THR A 97 -7.79 -6.81 -4.19
N ASN A 98 -8.28 -6.77 -2.96
CA ASN A 98 -8.56 -7.98 -2.16
C ASN A 98 -9.93 -8.58 -2.47
N ASN A 99 -10.97 -7.74 -2.62
CA ASN A 99 -12.33 -8.22 -2.87
C ASN A 99 -12.60 -8.44 -4.36
N TYR A 100 -12.03 -7.56 -5.21
CA TYR A 100 -12.32 -7.55 -6.64
C TYR A 100 -11.16 -8.00 -7.54
N GLY A 101 -10.00 -8.33 -6.95
CA GLY A 101 -8.84 -8.84 -7.70
C GLY A 101 -8.26 -7.82 -8.69
N VAL A 102 -8.53 -6.53 -8.50
CA VAL A 102 -8.01 -5.46 -9.37
C VAL A 102 -6.52 -5.32 -9.14
N SER A 103 -5.73 -5.35 -10.21
CA SER A 103 -4.29 -5.08 -10.10
C SER A 103 -4.02 -3.62 -9.76
N ARG A 104 -3.06 -3.36 -8.85
CA ARG A 104 -2.68 -2.01 -8.43
C ARG A 104 -2.32 -1.08 -9.61
N ASP A 105 -1.72 -1.62 -10.67
CA ASP A 105 -1.34 -0.91 -11.91
C ASP A 105 -2.54 -0.38 -12.72
N SER A 106 -3.72 -0.96 -12.47
CA SER A 106 -4.98 -0.55 -13.07
C SER A 106 -5.65 0.58 -12.27
N ILE A 107 -5.10 0.97 -11.12
CA ILE A 107 -5.62 2.03 -10.26
C ILE A 107 -4.68 3.24 -10.35
N VAL A 108 -5.22 4.33 -10.88
CA VAL A 108 -4.53 5.62 -11.03
C VAL A 108 -5.01 6.56 -9.95
N LEU A 109 -4.09 7.13 -9.19
CA LEU A 109 -4.39 8.20 -8.25
C LEU A 109 -4.19 9.55 -8.94
N LYS A 110 -5.19 10.43 -8.84
CA LYS A 110 -5.11 11.82 -9.28
C LYS A 110 -5.22 12.73 -8.07
N GLU A 111 -4.12 13.35 -7.70
CA GLU A 111 -4.06 14.20 -6.52
C GLU A 111 -4.61 15.60 -6.83
N VAL A 112 -5.54 16.09 -6.02
CA VAL A 112 -6.23 17.37 -6.16
C VAL A 112 -6.13 18.14 -4.84
N SER A 113 -5.97 19.47 -4.88
CA SER A 113 -6.01 20.28 -3.66
C SER A 113 -7.47 20.50 -3.24
N SER A 114 -7.79 20.28 -1.98
CA SER A 114 -9.12 20.51 -1.43
C SER A 114 -8.99 20.92 0.03
N ASP A 115 -9.73 21.96 0.45
CA ASP A 115 -9.70 22.45 1.83
C ASP A 115 -10.83 21.84 2.68
N ASP A 116 -11.84 21.28 2.02
CA ASP A 116 -13.03 20.69 2.66
C ASP A 116 -12.81 19.28 3.23
N TYR A 117 -11.69 18.62 2.88
CA TYR A 117 -11.43 17.21 3.18
C TYR A 117 -10.01 17.02 3.68
N SER A 118 -9.81 16.02 4.54
CA SER A 118 -8.48 15.59 4.96
C SER A 118 -7.66 15.08 3.77
N GLY A 119 -6.34 15.28 3.82
CA GLY A 119 -5.42 14.69 2.86
C GLY A 119 -5.55 13.16 2.84
N GLY A 120 -5.49 12.56 1.65
CA GLY A 120 -5.71 11.12 1.47
C GLY A 120 -7.15 10.71 1.20
N THR A 121 -8.13 11.59 1.47
CA THR A 121 -9.54 11.26 1.19
C THR A 121 -9.81 11.22 -0.31
N VAL A 122 -10.58 10.23 -0.77
CA VAL A 122 -11.08 10.14 -2.14
C VAL A 122 -12.24 11.10 -2.32
N ILE A 123 -12.09 12.13 -3.15
CA ILE A 123 -13.13 13.11 -3.48
C ILE A 123 -13.82 12.82 -4.81
N GLY A 124 -13.37 11.79 -5.52
CA GLY A 124 -14.05 11.33 -6.70
C GLY A 124 -13.43 10.08 -7.27
N GLN A 125 -14.19 9.38 -8.08
CA GLN A 125 -13.77 8.13 -8.68
C GLN A 125 -14.27 8.00 -10.11
N SER A 126 -13.58 7.16 -10.87
CA SER A 126 -13.98 6.73 -12.20
C SER A 126 -13.59 5.26 -12.37
N PRO A 127 -14.51 4.35 -12.73
CA PRO A 127 -15.95 4.55 -12.97
C PRO A 127 -16.76 5.12 -11.79
N LYS A 128 -17.89 5.76 -12.10
CA LYS A 128 -18.84 6.26 -11.09
C LYS A 128 -19.43 5.09 -10.27
N PRO A 129 -19.88 5.34 -9.03
CA PRO A 129 -20.56 4.33 -8.22
C PRO A 129 -21.71 3.65 -8.98
N GLY A 130 -21.85 2.34 -8.79
CA GLY A 130 -22.85 1.49 -9.44
C GLY A 130 -22.57 1.12 -10.90
N LYS A 131 -21.53 1.68 -11.54
CA LYS A 131 -21.13 1.28 -12.89
C LYS A 131 -20.32 -0.02 -12.87
N THR A 132 -20.58 -0.89 -13.83
CA THR A 132 -19.80 -2.12 -13.99
C THR A 132 -18.39 -1.79 -14.47
N TYR A 133 -17.40 -2.31 -13.76
CA TYR A 133 -16.00 -2.31 -14.15
C TYR A 133 -15.57 -3.73 -14.48
N HIS A 134 -14.90 -3.89 -15.62
CA HIS A 134 -14.28 -5.14 -16.02
C HIS A 134 -12.77 -5.00 -15.86
N PRO A 135 -12.12 -5.76 -14.95
CA PRO A 135 -10.66 -5.80 -14.84
C PRO A 135 -9.96 -6.25 -16.14
N SER A 136 -10.70 -6.91 -17.04
CA SER A 136 -10.23 -7.24 -18.38
C SER A 136 -10.12 -6.02 -19.29
N SER A 137 -10.94 -5.00 -19.08
CA SER A 137 -10.95 -3.83 -19.95
C SER A 137 -9.64 -3.03 -19.82
N ASP A 138 -9.25 -2.36 -20.91
CA ASP A 138 -8.10 -1.44 -20.90
C ASP A 138 -8.41 -0.14 -20.13
N LYS A 139 -9.61 -0.02 -19.56
CA LYS A 139 -10.02 1.14 -18.77
C LYS A 139 -9.42 1.01 -17.38
N LYS A 140 -8.69 2.03 -16.94
CA LYS A 140 -8.15 2.12 -15.58
C LYS A 140 -9.18 2.72 -14.63
N ILE A 141 -9.14 2.28 -13.37
CA ILE A 141 -9.82 2.98 -12.27
C ILE A 141 -9.01 4.22 -11.95
N THR A 142 -9.68 5.37 -11.84
CA THR A 142 -9.05 6.62 -11.41
C THR A 142 -9.70 7.09 -10.13
N LEU A 143 -8.93 7.20 -9.05
CA LEU A 143 -9.38 7.82 -7.80
C LEU A 143 -8.77 9.22 -7.71
N LYS A 144 -9.63 10.22 -7.55
CA LYS A 144 -9.22 11.59 -7.23
C LYS A 144 -9.06 11.70 -5.73
N VAL A 145 -7.85 11.93 -5.27
CA VAL A 145 -7.51 11.98 -3.85
C VAL A 145 -7.04 13.37 -3.47
N VAL A 146 -7.29 13.77 -2.24
CA VAL A 146 -6.83 15.07 -1.74
C VAL A 146 -5.34 15.02 -1.46
N LYS A 147 -4.62 16.03 -1.95
CA LYS A 147 -3.20 16.23 -1.68
C LYS A 147 -2.96 16.34 -0.18
N VAL A 148 -1.95 15.63 0.29
CA VAL A 148 -1.56 15.67 1.69
C VAL A 148 -0.52 16.77 1.87
N THR A 149 -0.70 17.64 2.85
CA THR A 149 0.32 18.62 3.22
C THR A 149 1.13 18.08 4.40
N MET A 150 2.44 18.25 4.35
CA MET A 150 3.32 17.78 5.41
C MET A 150 2.96 18.49 6.73
N PRO A 151 2.58 17.75 7.79
CA PRO A 151 2.29 18.35 9.08
C PRO A 151 3.58 18.83 9.76
N ASN A 152 3.45 19.64 10.80
CA ASN A 152 4.59 19.97 11.66
C ASN A 152 4.77 18.86 12.69
N LEU A 153 5.84 18.09 12.53
CA LEU A 153 6.23 16.96 13.38
C LEU A 153 7.38 17.32 14.32
N LYS A 154 7.83 18.58 14.34
CA LYS A 154 8.89 19.02 15.25
C LYS A 154 8.43 18.90 16.70
N ASN A 155 9.32 18.41 17.55
CA ASN A 155 9.08 18.10 18.96
C ASN A 155 8.06 16.98 19.22
N SER A 156 7.54 16.33 18.18
CA SER A 156 6.77 15.09 18.34
C SER A 156 7.72 13.91 18.54
N THR A 157 7.23 12.87 19.21
CA THR A 157 7.96 11.60 19.27
C THR A 157 7.99 10.93 17.90
N TYR A 158 8.99 10.11 17.64
CA TYR A 158 9.10 9.38 16.38
C TYR A 158 7.87 8.51 16.13
N GLU A 159 7.34 7.86 17.17
CA GLU A 159 6.10 7.07 17.08
C GLU A 159 4.89 7.91 16.68
N GLU A 160 4.66 9.06 17.32
CA GLU A 160 3.57 9.96 16.97
C GLU A 160 3.73 10.51 15.54
N ALA A 161 4.95 10.83 15.14
CA ALA A 161 5.24 11.32 13.80
C ALA A 161 4.92 10.26 12.73
N VAL A 162 5.38 9.02 12.93
CA VAL A 162 5.05 7.90 12.04
C VAL A 162 3.55 7.62 12.04
N SER A 163 2.89 7.63 13.20
CA SER A 163 1.45 7.42 13.30
C SER A 163 0.68 8.49 12.52
N THR A 164 1.06 9.76 12.67
CA THR A 164 0.45 10.89 11.95
C THR A 164 0.65 10.73 10.44
N LEU A 165 1.88 10.45 9.98
CA LEU A 165 2.17 10.28 8.56
C LEU A 165 1.44 9.07 7.97
N THR A 166 1.39 7.95 8.70
CA THR A 166 0.71 6.74 8.25
C THR A 166 -0.81 6.92 8.21
N ALA A 167 -1.39 7.66 9.17
CA ALA A 167 -2.78 8.09 9.16
C ALA A 167 -3.10 9.01 7.98
N MET A 168 -2.15 9.83 7.53
CA MET A 168 -2.29 10.69 6.36
C MET A 168 -2.11 9.94 5.03
N GLY A 169 -1.98 8.61 5.03
CA GLY A 169 -1.83 7.85 3.80
C GLY A 169 -0.39 7.48 3.45
N ILE A 170 0.62 7.99 4.14
CA ILE A 170 2.01 7.74 3.76
C ILE A 170 2.40 6.32 4.20
N SER A 171 3.08 5.57 3.33
CA SER A 171 3.59 4.23 3.68
C SER A 171 4.77 4.36 4.64
N SER A 172 4.80 3.56 5.71
CA SER A 172 5.92 3.54 6.67
C SER A 172 7.26 3.23 6.02
N SER A 173 7.27 2.47 4.93
CA SER A 173 8.47 2.18 4.13
C SER A 173 9.10 3.40 3.47
N ARG A 174 8.36 4.51 3.32
CA ARG A 174 8.87 5.79 2.83
C ARG A 174 9.40 6.68 3.94
N ILE A 175 9.20 6.32 5.21
CA ILE A 175 9.61 7.13 6.36
C ILE A 175 10.98 6.62 6.83
N LYS A 176 12.00 7.44 6.62
CA LYS A 176 13.38 7.15 7.03
C LYS A 176 13.75 8.02 8.22
N ALA A 177 14.44 7.44 9.18
CA ALA A 177 14.97 8.17 10.32
C ALA A 177 16.46 8.41 10.14
N TYR A 178 16.92 9.63 10.40
CA TYR A 178 18.33 9.99 10.38
C TYR A 178 18.73 10.62 11.71
N ASP A 179 19.98 10.44 12.07
CA ASP A 179 20.53 11.09 13.26
C ASP A 179 20.62 12.60 13.06
N ALA A 180 20.06 13.37 14.00
CA ALA A 180 20.06 14.82 13.92
C ALA A 180 21.43 15.47 14.17
N SER A 181 22.41 14.74 14.70
CA SER A 181 23.75 15.26 14.96
C SER A 181 24.60 15.36 13.68
N ASP A 182 24.40 14.44 12.73
CA ASP A 182 25.20 14.34 11.50
C ASP A 182 24.38 14.46 10.21
N TYR A 183 23.04 14.40 10.30
CA TYR A 183 22.08 14.46 9.19
C TYR A 183 22.30 13.41 8.09
N SER A 184 23.14 12.39 8.34
CA SER A 184 23.68 11.50 7.32
C SER A 184 23.58 10.02 7.70
N SER A 185 23.55 9.71 9.01
CA SER A 185 23.41 8.35 9.50
C SER A 185 21.94 7.94 9.55
N GLU A 186 21.55 7.01 8.68
CA GLU A 186 20.22 6.39 8.72
C GLU A 186 20.12 5.46 9.93
N ILE A 187 19.08 5.65 10.72
CA ILE A 187 18.78 4.84 11.90
C ILE A 187 17.72 3.81 11.48
N SER A 188 18.12 2.55 11.35
CA SER A 188 17.18 1.49 10.92
C SER A 188 16.06 1.23 11.92
N SER A 189 16.33 1.45 13.22
CA SER A 189 15.37 1.23 14.31
C SER A 189 15.47 2.36 15.34
N PRO A 190 14.93 3.55 15.04
CA PRO A 190 14.90 4.66 15.99
C PRO A 190 14.03 4.30 17.21
N SER A 191 14.35 4.88 18.38
CA SER A 191 13.48 4.72 19.55
C SER A 191 12.15 5.40 19.30
N SER A 192 11.04 4.75 19.64
CA SER A 192 9.70 5.33 19.58
C SER A 192 9.59 6.68 20.30
N SER A 193 10.33 6.83 21.41
CA SER A 193 10.39 8.03 22.24
C SER A 193 11.39 9.10 21.76
N SER A 194 12.16 8.84 20.70
CA SER A 194 13.09 9.83 20.16
C SER A 194 12.34 11.04 19.62
N LEU A 195 12.78 12.23 19.99
CA LEU A 195 12.16 13.47 19.51
C LEU A 195 12.60 13.79 18.09
N VAL A 196 11.64 14.13 17.24
CA VAL A 196 11.87 14.63 15.90
C VAL A 196 12.25 16.11 16.00
N VAL A 197 13.49 16.43 15.64
CA VAL A 197 14.00 17.81 15.65
C VAL A 197 13.97 18.44 14.25
N GLY A 198 13.90 17.60 13.22
CA GLY A 198 13.81 18.04 11.83
C GLY A 198 12.99 17.07 10.99
N GLN A 199 12.46 17.58 9.88
CA GLN A 199 11.71 16.79 8.92
C GLN A 199 12.02 17.27 7.50
N SER A 200 11.96 16.36 6.55
CA SER A 200 11.98 16.63 5.13
C SER A 200 10.92 15.75 4.45
N PRO A 201 9.97 16.32 3.68
CA PRO A 201 9.81 17.74 3.37
C PRO A 201 9.49 18.63 4.60
N TYR A 202 9.77 19.93 4.50
CA TYR A 202 9.37 20.88 5.55
C TYR A 202 7.84 20.96 5.65
N TYR A 203 7.33 21.30 6.84
CA TYR A 203 5.90 21.47 7.09
C TYR A 203 5.27 22.45 6.09
N GLY A 204 4.01 22.19 5.71
CA GLY A 204 3.28 22.98 4.72
C GLY A 204 3.60 22.64 3.25
N ASN A 205 4.68 21.91 2.96
CA ASN A 205 4.92 21.41 1.61
C ASN A 205 3.92 20.31 1.25
N THR A 206 3.53 20.25 -0.02
CA THR A 206 2.70 19.15 -0.52
C THR A 206 3.51 17.86 -0.60
N VAL A 207 2.95 16.80 -0.03
CA VAL A 207 3.46 15.43 -0.11
C VAL A 207 2.55 14.65 -1.06
N SER A 208 3.14 14.12 -2.12
CA SER A 208 2.43 13.20 -3.02
C SER A 208 2.36 11.81 -2.41
N LEU A 209 1.15 11.26 -2.40
CA LEU A 209 0.83 9.90 -1.96
C LEU A 209 1.27 8.87 -2.99
N SER A 210 1.37 9.28 -4.25
CA SER A 210 1.72 8.43 -5.39
C SER A 210 3.21 8.43 -5.73
N SER A 211 3.99 9.35 -5.16
CA SER A 211 5.43 9.44 -5.41
C SER A 211 6.23 8.45 -4.57
N ASN A 212 7.44 8.13 -5.01
CA ASN A 212 8.39 7.30 -4.25
C ASN A 212 9.37 8.15 -3.42
N ASP A 213 9.04 9.42 -3.17
CA ASP A 213 9.93 10.32 -2.44
C ASP A 213 10.00 9.92 -0.97
N ASP A 214 11.21 9.80 -0.42
CA ASP A 214 11.40 9.47 0.98
C ASP A 214 11.06 10.68 1.88
N ILE A 215 10.41 10.40 3.00
CA ILE A 215 10.19 11.35 4.08
C ILE A 215 11.25 11.09 5.14
N ILE A 216 12.10 12.08 5.36
CA ILE A 216 13.22 11.98 6.29
C ILE A 216 12.81 12.66 7.60
N LEU A 217 12.86 11.93 8.70
CA LEU A 217 12.72 12.44 10.06
C LEU A 217 14.09 12.46 10.72
N TYR A 218 14.54 13.63 11.15
CA TYR A 218 15.77 13.77 11.91
C TYR A 218 15.45 13.65 13.39
N VAL A 219 15.97 12.60 14.02
CA VAL A 219 15.68 12.28 15.42
C VAL A 219 16.90 12.50 16.30
N SER A 220 16.66 12.96 17.53
CA SER A 220 17.73 13.06 18.53
C SER A 220 17.96 11.69 19.17
N THR A 221 19.17 11.15 19.00
CA THR A 221 19.60 9.85 19.56
C THR A 221 20.30 9.98 20.91
N SER A 222 20.30 11.17 21.52
CA SER A 222 20.99 11.36 22.79
C SER A 222 20.40 10.44 23.86
N GLY A 223 21.19 9.45 24.30
CA GLY A 223 21.15 8.97 25.67
C GLY A 223 21.53 10.14 26.59
N GLY A 224 20.58 11.03 26.81
CA GLY A 224 20.72 12.23 27.62
C GLY A 224 19.52 12.30 28.56
N SER A 225 19.81 12.12 29.85
CA SER A 225 18.89 12.30 30.96
C SER A 225 17.92 13.45 30.69
N HIS A 226 16.63 13.16 30.77
CA HIS A 226 15.66 14.19 31.12
C HIS A 226 16.01 14.65 32.54
N SER A 227 16.82 15.70 32.68
CA SER A 227 16.65 16.58 33.83
C SER A 227 15.28 17.21 33.63
N GLY A 228 14.30 16.75 34.40
CA GLY A 228 13.03 17.46 34.52
C GLY A 228 13.34 18.90 34.91
N SER A 229 13.16 19.82 33.98
CA SER A 229 12.86 21.20 34.34
C SER A 229 11.34 21.29 34.43
N SER A 230 10.79 20.67 35.48
CA SER A 230 9.53 21.14 36.03
C SER A 230 9.87 22.40 36.83
N SER A 231 9.71 23.55 36.18
CA SER A 231 9.59 24.81 36.89
C SER A 231 8.40 24.68 37.83
N SER A 232 8.74 24.51 39.10
CA SER A 232 7.84 24.47 40.25
C SER A 232 7.36 25.89 40.51
N GLU A 233 6.14 26.19 40.10
CA GLU A 233 5.42 27.32 40.68
C GLU A 233 4.73 26.83 41.95
N SER A 234 5.35 27.19 43.06
CA SER A 234 4.88 26.97 44.42
C SER A 234 3.96 28.13 44.79
N SER A 235 2.70 27.82 45.09
CA SER A 235 1.82 28.68 45.88
C SER A 235 1.63 28.03 47.25
N SER A 236 2.19 28.68 48.25
CA SER A 236 2.14 28.36 49.67
C SER A 236 0.77 28.68 50.28
N SER A 237 0.32 27.82 51.20
CA SER A 237 -0.51 28.25 52.34
C SER A 237 -0.33 27.26 53.49
N GLU A 238 0.14 27.81 54.61
CA GLU A 238 0.45 27.18 55.90
C GLU A 238 -0.79 26.77 56.70
N GLY A 239 -0.58 26.00 57.78
CA GLY A 239 -1.52 25.90 58.91
C GLY A 239 -1.74 24.47 59.43
N THR A 240 -0.81 23.89 60.19
CA THR A 240 -0.83 23.78 61.67
C THR A 240 -1.51 22.53 62.26
N THR A 241 -0.63 21.62 62.71
CA THR A 241 -0.54 20.89 63.99
C THR A 241 -1.68 20.01 64.55
N SER A 242 -1.20 18.86 65.06
CA SER A 242 -1.68 18.10 66.24
C SER A 242 -2.96 17.26 66.05
N SER A 243 -3.14 16.08 66.65
CA SER A 243 -2.33 15.15 67.43
C SER A 243 -3.29 13.97 67.74
N GLU A 244 -2.72 12.79 67.98
CA GLU A 244 -3.27 11.74 68.88
C GLU A 244 -4.40 10.79 68.41
N ALA A 245 -3.96 9.55 68.17
CA ALA A 245 -4.19 8.34 68.99
C ALA A 245 -5.58 7.67 69.08
N SER A 246 -5.50 6.33 68.96
CA SER A 246 -6.37 5.32 69.56
C SER A 246 -7.77 5.16 68.97
N THR A 247 -8.46 4.03 68.94
CA THR A 247 -8.21 2.60 69.12
C THR A 247 -9.54 1.95 68.73
N ASP A 248 -9.47 0.67 68.39
CA ASP A 248 -10.48 -0.35 68.73
C ASP A 248 -11.71 -0.61 67.83
N SER A 249 -11.73 -1.88 67.40
CA SER A 249 -12.84 -2.85 67.50
C SER A 249 -14.09 -2.77 66.64
N SER A 250 -14.41 -3.99 66.15
CA SER A 250 -15.74 -4.63 66.20
C SER A 250 -16.75 -4.18 65.12
N SER A 251 -17.51 -5.04 64.43
CA SER A 251 -17.61 -6.50 64.35
C SER A 251 -18.67 -6.86 63.29
N SER A 252 -18.70 -8.14 62.91
CA SER A 252 -19.88 -8.94 62.53
C SER A 252 -20.67 -8.65 61.24
N ALA A 253 -20.36 -9.48 60.24
CA ALA A 253 -21.23 -10.45 59.57
C ALA A 253 -22.77 -10.41 59.77
N THR A 254 -23.48 -10.58 58.64
CA THR A 254 -24.71 -11.39 58.46
C THR A 254 -24.92 -11.54 56.95
N THR A 255 -24.52 -12.63 56.29
CA THR A 255 -25.24 -13.89 56.03
C THR A 255 -26.73 -13.73 55.73
N THR A 256 -27.13 -14.06 54.50
CA THR A 256 -28.25 -15.00 54.21
C THR A 256 -28.06 -15.53 52.79
N SER A 257 -27.71 -16.82 52.71
CA SER A 257 -27.98 -17.68 51.56
C SER A 257 -29.08 -18.66 51.98
N HIS A 258 -29.83 -19.11 50.97
CA HIS A 258 -30.69 -20.29 50.88
C HIS A 258 -30.88 -21.24 52.07
#